data_AF-A0A843FIY4-F1
#
_entry.id   AF-A0A843FIY4-F1
#
_cell.length_a   1.000
_cell.length_b   1.000
_cell.length_c   1.000
_cell.angle_alpha   90.00
_cell.angle_beta   90.00
_cell.angle_gamma   90.00
#
_symmetry.space_group_name_H-M   'P 1'
#
loop_
_entity.id
_entity.type
_entity.pdbx_description
1 polymer ?
#
loop_
_entity_poly.entity_id
_entity_poly.type
_entity_poly.pdbx_seq_one_letter_code
_entity_poly.pdbx_strand_id
1 'polypeptide(L)'
;QIFKIEKDKLAKAEEEISEDFGLDRNYVILNVSEYPSFDEMKTWVSFGENLYHLNEISSIVGALSSARFNSADIALYVPKEDLEKINRLKLDNYIDLPERANKFDTIHFEQSTLF
;
A
#
# COMPACT_ATOMS: atom_id res chain seq x y z
N GLN A 1 3.52 2.95 -10.24
CA GLN A 1 4.08 2.97 -8.87
C GLN A 1 3.30 4.00 -8.07
N ILE A 2 2.58 3.60 -7.01
CA ILE A 2 1.80 4.51 -6.15
C ILE A 2 2.73 5.26 -5.19
N PHE A 3 3.78 4.59 -4.71
CA PHE A 3 4.91 5.24 -4.05
C PHE A 3 6.04 5.42 -5.06
N LYS A 4 6.37 6.68 -5.38
CA LYS A 4 7.61 7.03 -6.08
C LYS A 4 8.72 7.29 -5.04
N ILE A 5 8.95 6.32 -4.15
CA ILE A 5 10.11 6.41 -3.26
C ILE A 5 11.29 5.82 -4.01
N GLU A 6 12.30 6.64 -4.26
CA GLU A 6 13.54 6.20 -4.91
C GLU A 6 14.29 5.22 -4.01
N LYS A 7 14.93 4.21 -4.61
CA LYS A 7 15.70 3.20 -3.86
C LYS A 7 16.78 3.83 -2.97
N ASP A 8 17.39 4.91 -3.41
CA ASP A 8 18.40 5.64 -2.64
C ASP A 8 17.83 6.26 -1.35
N LYS A 9 16.57 6.71 -1.38
CA LYS A 9 15.88 7.20 -0.17
C LYS A 9 15.58 6.07 0.80
N LEU A 10 15.18 4.90 0.30
CA LEU A 10 14.99 3.72 1.14
C LEU A 10 16.30 3.30 1.81
N ALA A 11 17.39 3.27 1.05
CA ALA A 11 18.71 2.89 1.55
C ALA A 11 19.22 3.85 2.64
N LYS A 12 18.96 5.16 2.47
CA LYS A 12 19.28 6.20 3.46
C LYS A 12 18.42 6.05 4.72
N ALA A 13 17.13 5.78 4.58
CA ALA A 13 16.24 5.53 5.71
C ALA A 13 16.68 4.29 6.51
N GLU A 14 17.05 3.19 5.84
CA GLU A 14 17.60 2.00 6.49
C GLU A 14 18.90 2.30 7.26
N GLU A 15 19.75 3.19 6.74
CA GLU A 15 20.97 3.64 7.41
C GLU A 15 20.67 4.45 8.66
N GLU A 16 19.83 5.48 8.55
CA GLU A 16 19.41 6.30 9.69
C GLU A 16 18.72 5.47 10.78
N ILE A 17 17.85 4.52 10.41
CA ILE A 17 17.22 3.59 11.36
C ILE A 17 18.26 2.70 12.03
N SER A 18 19.27 2.22 11.29
CA SER A 18 20.31 1.37 11.87
C SER A 18 21.17 2.11 12.89
N GLU A 19 21.49 3.38 12.63
CA GLU A 19 22.27 4.23 13.53
C GLU A 19 21.47 4.60 14.79
N ASP A 20 20.23 5.04 14.62
CA ASP A 20 19.37 5.49 15.73
C ASP A 20 19.05 4.38 16.73
N PHE A 21 18.93 3.14 16.25
CA PHE A 21 18.54 1.99 17.08
C PHE A 21 19.69 1.02 17.38
N GLY A 22 20.91 1.33 16.92
CA GLY A 22 22.09 0.50 17.11
C GLY A 22 21.92 -0.91 16.53
N LEU A 23 21.35 -0.99 15.33
CA LEU A 23 21.12 -2.23 14.58
C LEU A 23 22.22 -2.42 13.54
N ASP A 24 22.48 -3.67 13.17
CA ASP A 24 23.32 -3.93 12.02
C ASP A 24 22.55 -3.59 10.74
N ARG A 25 23.09 -2.62 9.99
CA ARG A 25 22.55 -2.11 8.73
C ARG A 25 22.19 -3.21 7.72
N ASN A 26 22.92 -4.32 7.72
CA ASN A 26 22.69 -5.44 6.79
C ASN A 26 21.38 -6.20 7.09
N TYR A 27 20.81 -6.01 8.29
CA TYR A 27 19.58 -6.66 8.71
C TYR A 27 18.40 -5.70 8.83
N VAL A 28 18.58 -4.42 8.49
CA VAL A 28 17.49 -3.43 8.42
C VAL A 28 17.06 -3.32 6.96
N ILE A 29 15.89 -3.91 6.64
CA ILE A 29 15.38 -3.95 5.26
C ILE A 29 14.02 -3.27 5.22
N LEU A 30 13.93 -2.20 4.45
CA LEU A 30 12.73 -1.44 4.21
C LEU A 30 12.20 -1.79 2.82
N ASN A 31 11.05 -2.44 2.77
CA ASN A 31 10.43 -2.85 1.53
C ASN A 31 9.11 -2.11 1.31
N VAL A 32 8.98 -1.53 0.12
CA VAL A 32 7.73 -0.96 -0.35
C VAL A 32 7.15 -1.95 -1.34
N SER A 33 6.05 -2.61 -0.95
CA SER A 33 5.47 -3.66 -1.78
C SER A 33 5.09 -3.11 -3.16
N GLU A 34 5.60 -3.74 -4.22
CA GLU A 34 5.20 -3.40 -5.56
C GLU A 34 3.72 -3.73 -5.76
N TYR A 35 3.01 -2.80 -6.40
CA TYR A 35 1.60 -2.97 -6.68
C TYR A 35 1.44 -4.12 -7.68
N PRO A 36 0.74 -5.22 -7.34
CA PRO A 36 0.48 -6.28 -8.30
C PRO A 36 -0.43 -5.71 -9.40
N SER A 37 0.06 -5.73 -10.64
CA SER A 37 -0.79 -5.43 -11.79
C SER A 37 -1.76 -6.59 -12.00
N PHE A 38 -3.01 -6.40 -11.59
CA PHE A 38 -4.08 -7.31 -12.00
C PHE A 38 -4.50 -6.93 -13.42
N ASP A 39 -4.00 -7.67 -14.40
CA ASP A 39 -4.48 -7.54 -15.76
C ASP A 39 -5.93 -8.06 -15.89
N GLU A 40 -6.39 -8.90 -14.95
CA GLU A 40 -7.77 -9.38 -14.88
C GLU A 40 -8.77 -8.23 -14.63
N MET A 41 -8.38 -7.16 -13.93
CA MET A 41 -9.25 -6.00 -13.68
C MET A 41 -9.48 -5.15 -14.93
N LYS A 42 -8.61 -5.31 -15.94
CA LYS A 42 -8.76 -4.69 -17.27
C LYS A 42 -9.53 -5.60 -18.23
N THR A 43 -9.98 -6.77 -17.77
CA THR A 43 -10.69 -7.73 -18.61
C THR A 43 -12.02 -7.14 -19.03
N TRP A 44 -12.23 -7.14 -20.34
CA TRP A 44 -13.47 -6.71 -20.96
C TRP A 44 -14.48 -7.86 -20.94
N VAL A 45 -15.71 -7.54 -20.56
CA VAL A 45 -16.83 -8.47 -20.54
C VAL A 45 -17.93 -7.93 -21.44
N SER A 46 -18.45 -8.79 -22.31
CA SER A 46 -19.64 -8.47 -23.12
C SER A 46 -20.89 -8.78 -22.31
N PHE A 47 -21.76 -7.78 -22.15
CA PHE A 47 -23.06 -7.93 -21.53
C PHE A 47 -24.11 -7.23 -22.41
N GLY A 48 -24.97 -8.02 -23.06
CA GLY A 48 -25.85 -7.52 -24.12
C GLY A 48 -25.04 -7.07 -25.34
N GLU A 49 -25.30 -5.86 -25.85
CA GLU A 49 -24.57 -5.28 -26.99
C GLU A 49 -23.37 -4.42 -26.57
N ASN A 50 -23.10 -4.29 -25.27
CA ASN A 50 -22.07 -3.39 -24.73
C ASN A 50 -20.88 -4.16 -24.14
N LEU A 51 -19.73 -3.47 -24.10
CA LEU A 51 -18.49 -3.91 -23.48
C LEU A 51 -18.26 -3.11 -22.20
N TYR A 52 -18.06 -3.82 -21.09
CA TYR A 52 -17.76 -3.22 -19.79
C TYR A 52 -16.48 -3.81 -19.23
N HIS A 53 -15.80 -3.08 -18.35
CA HIS A 53 -14.76 -3.69 -17.53
C HIS A 53 -15.38 -4.55 -16.42
N LEU A 54 -14.76 -5.69 -16.13
CA LEU A 54 -15.28 -6.64 -15.13
C LEU A 54 -15.48 -5.99 -13.74
N ASN A 55 -14.66 -5.01 -13.37
CA ASN A 55 -14.77 -4.28 -12.11
C ASN A 55 -15.99 -3.34 -12.04
N GLU A 56 -16.54 -2.91 -13.18
CA GLU A 56 -17.72 -2.02 -13.26
C GLU A 56 -19.02 -2.80 -13.07
N ILE A 57 -19.06 -4.05 -13.53
CA ILE A 57 -20.27 -4.89 -13.49
C ILE A 57 -20.34 -5.80 -12.27
N SER A 58 -19.20 -6.20 -11.71
CA SER A 58 -19.15 -7.11 -10.57
C SER A 58 -18.88 -6.35 -9.29
N SER A 59 -19.88 -6.25 -8.42
CA SER A 59 -19.74 -5.68 -7.07
C SER A 59 -18.63 -6.34 -6.24
N ILE A 60 -18.43 -7.66 -6.34
CA ILE A 60 -17.36 -8.39 -5.64
C ILE A 60 -15.97 -7.96 -6.14
N VAL A 61 -15.77 -7.96 -7.46
CA VAL A 61 -14.52 -7.51 -8.08
C VAL A 61 -14.25 -6.03 -7.78
N GLY A 62 -15.27 -5.18 -7.83
CA GLY A 62 -15.15 -3.76 -7.45
C GLY A 62 -14.82 -3.53 -5.95
N ALA A 63 -15.38 -4.37 -5.07
CA ALA A 63 -15.06 -4.32 -3.64
C ALA A 63 -13.63 -4.83 -3.36
N LEU A 64 -13.23 -5.94 -3.98
CA LEU A 64 -11.87 -6.49 -3.85
C LEU A 64 -10.81 -5.55 -4.42
N SER A 65 -11.14 -4.88 -5.52
CA SER A 65 -10.38 -3.76 -6.09
C SER A 65 -10.13 -2.70 -5.01
N SER A 66 -11.20 -2.09 -4.52
CA SER A 66 -11.13 -0.94 -3.61
C SER A 66 -10.44 -1.27 -2.29
N ALA A 67 -10.68 -2.46 -1.73
CA ALA A 67 -10.04 -2.90 -0.49
C ALA A 67 -8.51 -2.97 -0.60
N ARG A 68 -7.99 -3.39 -1.75
CA ARG A 68 -6.55 -3.62 -1.95
C ARG A 68 -5.79 -2.36 -2.40
N PHE A 69 -6.46 -1.39 -3.02
CA PHE A 69 -5.89 -0.07 -3.31
C PHE A 69 -5.61 0.76 -2.05
N ASN A 70 -6.23 0.42 -0.90
CA ASN A 70 -6.08 1.16 0.35
C ASN A 70 -4.89 0.75 1.21
N SER A 71 -4.20 -0.34 0.86
CA SER A 71 -3.10 -0.89 1.67
C SER A 71 -1.89 -1.11 0.77
N ALA A 72 -1.19 -0.03 0.47
CA ALA A 72 0.14 -0.14 -0.06
C ALA A 72 1.08 -0.26 1.15
N ASP A 73 1.48 -1.50 1.44
CA ASP A 73 2.18 -1.85 2.67
C ASP A 73 3.68 -1.52 2.56
N ILE A 74 4.14 -0.65 3.46
CA ILE A 74 5.56 -0.43 3.74
C ILE A 74 5.91 -1.33 4.92
N ALA A 75 6.88 -2.23 4.72
CA ALA A 75 7.32 -3.17 5.73
C ALA A 75 8.78 -2.91 6.10
N LEU A 76 9.06 -2.88 7.39
CA LEU A 76 10.42 -2.91 7.93
C LEU A 76 10.69 -4.31 8.49
N TYR A 77 11.79 -4.91 8.05
CA TYR A 77 12.27 -6.18 8.55
C TYR A 77 13.53 -5.96 9.38
N VAL A 78 13.57 -6.61 10.54
CA VAL A 78 14.70 -6.66 11.47
C VAL A 78 14.80 -8.07 12.05
N PRO A 79 15.96 -8.46 12.62
CA PRO A 79 16.07 -9.70 13.37
C PRO A 79 15.09 -9.73 14.55
N LYS A 80 14.55 -10.91 14.86
CA LYS A 80 13.56 -11.09 15.93
C LYS A 80 14.07 -10.57 17.28
N GLU A 81 15.37 -10.69 17.52
CA GLU A 81 16.06 -10.27 18.74
C GLU A 81 16.02 -8.74 18.95
N ASP A 82 15.87 -7.99 17.86
CA ASP A 82 15.90 -6.53 17.86
C ASP A 82 14.51 -5.88 17.80
N LEU A 83 13.44 -6.68 17.73
CA LEU A 83 12.06 -6.17 17.68
C LEU A 83 11.74 -5.21 18.85
N GLU A 84 12.24 -5.51 20.05
CA GLU A 84 12.04 -4.67 21.23
C GLU A 84 12.68 -3.29 21.09
N LYS A 85 13.80 -3.18 20.36
CA LYS A 85 14.51 -1.90 20.15
C LYS A 85 13.67 -0.98 19.27
N ILE A 86 12.99 -1.53 18.27
CA ILE A 86 12.24 -0.76 17.26
C ILE A 86 10.76 -0.54 17.61
N ASN A 87 10.30 -0.97 18.78
CA ASN A 87 8.89 -0.83 19.20
C ASN A 87 8.38 0.63 19.20
N ARG A 88 9.28 1.62 19.23
CA ARG A 88 8.95 3.06 19.23
C ARG A 88 9.25 3.74 17.89
N LEU A 89 9.64 2.98 16.87
CA LEU A 89 9.95 3.52 15.56
C LEU A 89 8.72 4.17 14.94
N LYS A 90 8.91 5.37 14.40
CA LYS A 90 7.93 6.05 13.54
C LYS A 90 8.55 6.21 12.15
N LEU A 91 8.04 5.46 11.18
CA LEU A 91 8.53 5.50 9.79
C LEU A 91 8.43 6.89 9.16
N ASP A 92 7.43 7.68 9.56
CA ASP A 92 7.19 9.07 9.13
C ASP A 92 8.39 10.00 9.40
N ASN A 93 9.30 9.64 10.32
CA ASN A 93 10.50 10.42 10.60
C ASN A 93 11.61 10.19 9.57
N TYR A 94 11.59 9.07 8.84
CA TYR A 94 12.66 8.63 7.95
C TYR A 94 12.24 8.64 6.48
N ILE A 95 10.93 8.59 6.21
CA ILE A 95 10.37 8.51 4.86
C ILE A 95 9.22 9.49 4.75
N ASP A 96 9.20 10.25 3.67
CA ASP A 96 8.08 11.11 3.31
C ASP A 96 6.90 10.24 2.83
N LEU A 97 5.95 9.99 3.73
CA LEU A 97 4.76 9.19 3.45
C LEU A 97 3.63 10.09 2.93
N PRO A 98 2.90 9.69 1.87
CA PRO A 98 1.75 10.45 1.42
C PRO A 98 0.65 10.47 2.50
N GLU A 99 -0.10 11.57 2.55
CA GLU A 99 -1.23 11.69 3.47
C GLU A 99 -2.20 10.51 3.31
N ARG A 100 -2.59 9.91 4.44
CA ARG A 100 -3.62 8.87 4.47
C ARG A 100 -4.94 9.48 3.97
N ALA A 101 -5.28 9.22 2.72
CA ALA A 101 -6.58 9.55 2.19
C ALA A 101 -7.62 8.59 2.81
N ASN A 102 -8.33 9.02 3.86
CA ASN A 102 -9.52 8.32 4.34
C ASN A 102 -10.63 8.43 3.28
N LYS A 103 -10.59 7.57 2.27
CA LYS A 103 -11.63 7.49 1.21
C LYS A 103 -12.85 6.64 1.60
N PHE A 104 -12.89 6.11 2.81
CA PHE A 104 -14.00 5.27 3.27
C PHE A 104 -15.27 6.07 3.62
N ASP A 105 -15.18 7.39 3.83
CA ASP A 105 -16.35 8.21 4.16
C ASP A 105 -17.27 8.47 2.95
N THR A 106 -16.77 8.34 1.72
CA THR A 106 -17.54 8.64 0.50
C THR A 106 -18.40 7.48 -0.02
N ILE A 107 -18.05 6.24 0.30
CA ILE A 107 -18.77 5.06 -0.23
C ILE A 107 -20.16 4.93 0.40
N HIS A 108 -20.33 5.36 1.64
CA HIS A 108 -21.63 5.31 2.33
C HIS A 108 -22.63 6.38 1.84
N PHE A 109 -22.18 7.43 1.15
CA PHE A 109 -23.06 8.51 0.71
C PHE A 109 -23.71 8.22 -0.65
N GLU A 110 -23.04 7.50 -1.56
CA GLU A 110 -23.61 7.22 -2.88
C GLU A 110 -24.64 6.07 -2.85
N GLN A 111 -24.50 5.10 -1.93
CA GLN A 111 -25.46 3.99 -1.84
C GLN A 111 -26.82 4.40 -1.27
N SER A 112 -26.92 5.49 -0.50
CA SER A 112 -28.20 5.99 0.00
C SER A 112 -29.00 6.81 -1.03
N THR A 113 -28.40 7.13 -2.18
CA THR A 113 -29.08 7.88 -3.26
C THR A 113 -29.70 6.95 -4.32
N LEU A 114 -29.46 5.63 -4.20
CA LEU A 114 -29.94 4.60 -5.13
C LEU A 114 -31.04 3.71 -4.55
N PHE A 115 -31.60 4.04 -3.38
CA PHE A 115 -32.77 3.42 -2.79
C PHE A 115 -33.84 4.44 -2.43
#